data_AF-A0A653JP89-F1
#
_entry.id   AF-A0A653JP89-F1
#
_cell.length_a   1.000
_cell.length_b   1.000
_cell.length_c   1.000
_cell.angle_alpha   90.00
_cell.angle_beta   90.00
_cell.angle_gamma   90.00
#
_symmetry.space_group_name_H-M   'P 1'
#
loop_
_entity.id
_entity.type
_entity.pdbx_description
1 polymer ?
#
loop_
_entity_poly.entity_id
_entity_poly.type
_entity_poly.pdbx_seq_one_letter_code
_entity_poly.pdbx_strand_id
1 'polypeptide(L)'
;MNAVEIEQAISELAEQPFDAAEFSYQFLAAFGNKATTIKQLKSGNSDQSNMDGAVLQRNHIHIATCDTGTVDGTLKALRESPKTQSAKAKFILATDGETLHAEDLTGGETVDCDYVDFPNHFGFFLPLAGITTVKQIRESSFDI
;
A
#
# COMPACT_ATOMS: atom_id res chain seq x y z
N MET A 1 6.06 -14.66 -0.28
CA MET A 1 4.83 -14.30 0.44
C MET A 1 3.66 -14.77 -0.40
N ASN A 2 2.72 -15.46 0.22
CA ASN A 2 1.46 -15.91 -0.37
C ASN A 2 0.31 -15.04 0.16
N ALA A 3 -0.88 -15.06 -0.46
CA ALA A 3 -1.97 -14.15 -0.05
C ALA A 3 -2.37 -14.32 1.42
N VAL A 4 -2.34 -15.55 1.97
CA VAL A 4 -2.65 -15.79 3.39
C VAL A 4 -1.66 -15.08 4.32
N GLU A 5 -0.36 -15.09 3.98
CA GLU A 5 0.66 -14.38 4.78
C GLU A 5 0.49 -12.86 4.69
N ILE A 6 0.05 -12.37 3.53
CA ILE A 6 -0.20 -10.93 3.30
C ILE A 6 -1.43 -10.50 4.11
N GLU A 7 -2.53 -11.26 4.04
CA GLU A 7 -3.76 -11.00 4.80
C GLU A 7 -3.50 -10.93 6.30
N GLN A 8 -2.73 -11.90 6.82
CA GLN A 8 -2.33 -11.92 8.23
C GLN A 8 -1.51 -10.70 8.59
N ALA A 9 -0.47 -10.36 7.81
CA ALA A 9 0.37 -9.20 8.08
C ALA A 9 -0.41 -7.87 8.02
N ILE A 10 -1.40 -7.76 7.13
CA ILE A 10 -2.28 -6.58 7.06
C ILE A 10 -3.27 -6.55 8.23
N SER A 11 -3.81 -7.70 8.65
CA SER A 11 -4.67 -7.78 9.83
C SER A 11 -3.93 -7.36 11.09
N GLU A 12 -2.72 -7.89 11.31
CA GLU A 12 -1.85 -7.49 12.43
C GLU A 12 -1.48 -6.00 12.39
N LEU A 13 -1.37 -5.42 11.19
CA LEU A 13 -1.12 -3.99 10.99
C LEU A 13 -2.35 -3.12 11.33
N ALA A 14 -3.55 -3.62 11.02
CA ALA A 14 -4.81 -2.96 11.35
C ALA A 14 -5.18 -3.06 12.84
N GLU A 15 -4.73 -4.12 13.52
CA GLU A 15 -4.91 -4.29 14.97
C GLU A 15 -3.99 -3.39 15.81
N GLN A 16 -2.86 -2.98 15.26
CA GLN A 16 -1.91 -2.09 15.93
C GLN A 16 -2.34 -0.62 15.84
N PRO A 17 -1.95 0.22 16.81
CA PRO A 17 -2.17 1.65 16.71
C PRO A 17 -1.47 2.20 15.46
N PHE A 18 -2.20 3.01 14.69
CA PHE A 18 -1.68 3.58 13.45
C PHE A 18 -0.46 4.47 13.72
N ASP A 19 0.66 4.13 13.08
CA ASP A 19 1.88 4.93 13.07
C ASP A 19 2.15 5.44 11.66
N ALA A 20 1.87 6.72 11.41
CA ALA A 20 2.03 7.34 10.10
C ALA A 20 3.48 7.28 9.56
N ALA A 21 4.49 7.23 10.43
CA ALA A 21 5.90 7.17 10.04
C ALA A 21 6.33 5.74 9.69
N GLU A 22 5.75 4.73 10.35
CA GLU A 22 6.10 3.32 10.11
C GLU A 22 5.16 2.62 9.10
N PHE A 23 3.93 3.11 8.94
CA PHE A 23 2.87 2.48 8.16
C PHE A 23 3.32 2.10 6.75
N SER A 24 3.85 3.07 5.99
CA SER A 24 4.31 2.84 4.61
C SER A 24 5.32 1.70 4.50
N TYR A 25 6.18 1.56 5.51
CA TYR A 25 7.21 0.51 5.55
C TYR A 25 6.63 -0.84 5.96
N GLN A 26 5.74 -0.86 6.96
CA GLN A 26 5.06 -2.07 7.41
C GLN A 26 4.14 -2.62 6.31
N PHE A 27 3.41 -1.76 5.62
CA PHE A 27 2.63 -2.10 4.44
C PHE A 27 3.51 -2.78 3.38
N LEU A 28 4.63 -2.15 2.99
CA LEU A 28 5.56 -2.75 2.03
C LEU A 28 6.09 -4.11 2.51
N ALA A 29 6.37 -4.24 3.81
CA ALA A 29 6.79 -5.51 4.41
C ALA A 29 5.72 -6.60 4.27
N ALA A 30 4.45 -6.25 4.51
CA ALA A 30 3.31 -7.15 4.37
C ALA A 30 3.13 -7.68 2.95
N PHE A 31 3.53 -6.91 1.93
CA PHE A 31 3.54 -7.37 0.52
C PHE A 31 4.85 -8.05 0.08
N GLY A 32 5.73 -8.39 1.02
CA GLY A 32 6.93 -9.19 0.78
C GLY A 32 8.19 -8.39 0.43
N ASN A 33 8.22 -7.08 0.70
CA ASN A 33 9.45 -6.32 0.55
C ASN A 33 10.50 -6.77 1.57
N LYS A 34 11.72 -7.01 1.09
CA LYS A 34 12.84 -7.41 1.94
C LYS A 34 13.18 -6.30 2.94
N ALA A 35 13.55 -6.69 4.16
CA ALA A 35 13.99 -5.76 5.20
C ALA A 35 15.14 -4.83 4.76
N THR A 36 16.00 -5.28 3.84
CA THR A 36 17.06 -4.44 3.24
C THR A 36 16.48 -3.30 2.39
N THR A 37 15.45 -3.56 1.59
CA THR A 37 14.75 -2.55 0.81
C THR A 37 14.06 -1.54 1.72
N ILE A 38 13.36 -2.03 2.74
CA ILE A 38 12.69 -1.18 3.73
C ILE A 38 13.70 -0.29 4.45
N LYS A 39 14.83 -0.84 4.90
CA LYS A 39 15.91 -0.05 5.52
C LYS A 39 16.46 1.01 4.57
N GLN A 40 16.63 0.71 3.28
CA GLN A 40 17.10 1.71 2.30
C GLN A 40 16.09 2.83 2.07
N LEU A 41 14.79 2.52 2.06
CA LEU A 41 13.73 3.52 1.98
C LEU A 41 13.70 4.38 3.27
N LYS A 42 13.81 3.76 4.45
CA LYS A 42 13.92 4.47 5.75
C LYS A 42 15.13 5.38 5.84
N SER A 43 16.27 4.98 5.26
CA SER A 43 17.48 5.80 5.22
C SER A 43 17.40 6.95 4.20
N GLY A 44 16.30 7.10 3.46
CA GLY A 44 16.11 8.16 2.45
C GLY A 44 17.01 8.02 1.21
N ASN A 45 17.80 6.95 1.12
CA ASN A 45 18.79 6.78 0.07
C ASN A 45 18.16 6.33 -1.27
N SER A 46 16.96 5.77 -1.21
CA SER A 46 16.17 5.33 -2.37
C SER A 46 14.79 5.98 -2.44
N ASP A 47 14.41 6.78 -1.44
CA ASP A 47 13.12 7.45 -1.40
C ASP A 47 13.19 8.74 -2.22
N GLN A 48 12.50 8.76 -3.36
CA GLN A 48 12.45 9.92 -4.25
C GLN A 48 11.14 10.69 -4.13
N SER A 49 10.34 10.42 -3.09
CA SER A 49 9.14 11.19 -2.82
C SER A 49 9.50 12.68 -2.65
N ASN A 50 8.54 13.54 -2.97
CA ASN A 50 8.66 14.98 -2.81
C ASN A 50 7.70 15.48 -1.71
N MET A 51 7.23 14.57 -0.86
CA MET A 51 6.23 14.83 0.16
C MET A 51 6.70 14.22 1.47
N ASP A 52 6.65 15.00 2.55
CA ASP A 52 6.92 14.51 3.89
C ASP A 52 5.94 13.39 4.26
N GLY A 53 6.44 12.31 4.85
CA GLY A 53 5.64 11.12 5.17
C GLY A 53 5.28 10.23 3.98
N ALA A 54 5.67 10.60 2.76
CA ALA A 54 5.47 9.77 1.58
C ALA A 54 6.64 8.82 1.33
N VAL A 55 6.32 7.62 0.86
CA VAL A 55 7.27 6.59 0.47
C VAL A 55 7.01 6.21 -0.98
N LEU A 56 8.02 6.39 -1.82
CA LEU A 56 7.91 6.13 -3.26
C LEU A 56 8.75 4.92 -3.66
N GLN A 57 8.07 3.82 -4.01
CA GLN A 57 8.70 2.66 -4.61
C GLN A 57 8.53 2.65 -6.13
N ARG A 58 9.64 2.92 -6.82
CA ARG A 58 9.69 2.95 -8.29
C ARG A 58 9.14 1.65 -8.91
N ASN A 59 8.30 1.80 -9.94
CA ASN A 59 7.59 0.74 -10.67
C ASN A 59 6.54 -0.05 -9.87
N HIS A 60 6.27 0.34 -8.62
CA HIS A 60 5.39 -0.42 -7.71
C HIS A 60 4.29 0.49 -7.14
N ILE A 61 4.59 1.30 -6.12
CA ILE A 61 3.58 2.07 -5.38
C ILE A 61 4.14 3.40 -4.87
N HIS A 62 3.28 4.41 -4.75
CA HIS A 62 3.54 5.64 -4.01
C HIS A 62 2.56 5.76 -2.84
N ILE A 63 3.07 5.70 -1.62
CA ILE A 63 2.28 5.73 -0.39
C ILE A 63 2.49 7.09 0.27
N ALA A 64 1.45 7.72 0.80
CA ALA A 64 1.60 8.87 1.69
C ALA A 64 0.65 8.76 2.88
N THR A 65 1.16 9.16 4.04
CA THR A 65 0.37 9.34 5.25
C THR A 65 0.05 10.81 5.43
N CYS A 66 -1.12 11.13 5.99
CA CYS A 66 -1.61 12.50 6.12
C CYS A 66 -2.44 12.69 7.39
N ASP A 67 -2.76 13.94 7.72
CA ASP A 67 -3.61 14.27 8.86
C ASP A 67 -5.07 13.81 8.65
N THR A 68 -5.77 13.54 9.74
CA THR A 68 -7.17 13.08 9.72
C THR A 68 -8.04 13.94 8.81
N GLY A 69 -8.77 13.28 7.89
CA GLY A 69 -9.69 13.92 6.96
C GLY A 69 -9.03 14.60 5.75
N THR A 70 -7.72 14.44 5.54
CA THR A 70 -7.00 14.98 4.38
C THR A 70 -6.61 13.93 3.34
N VAL A 71 -7.13 12.70 3.46
CA VAL A 71 -6.82 11.56 2.60
C VAL A 71 -7.11 11.83 1.13
N ASP A 72 -8.29 12.36 0.78
CA ASP A 72 -8.66 12.67 -0.60
C ASP A 72 -7.70 13.69 -1.26
N GLY A 73 -7.37 14.75 -0.52
CA GLY A 73 -6.41 15.76 -0.97
C GLY A 73 -5.01 15.18 -1.19
N THR A 74 -4.58 14.29 -0.30
CA THR A 74 -3.28 13.61 -0.36
C THR A 74 -3.23 12.61 -1.52
N LEU A 75 -4.28 11.81 -1.74
CA LEU A 75 -4.37 10.89 -2.87
C LEU A 75 -4.32 11.64 -4.20
N LYS A 76 -5.05 12.76 -4.30
CA LYS A 76 -5.00 13.62 -5.47
C LYS A 76 -3.61 14.21 -5.69
N ALA A 77 -2.95 14.69 -4.64
CA ALA A 77 -1.58 15.18 -4.72
C ALA A 77 -0.59 14.09 -5.17
N LEU A 78 -0.75 12.85 -4.68
CA LEU A 78 0.02 11.68 -5.14
C LEU A 78 -0.19 11.43 -6.63
N ARG A 79 -1.43 11.44 -7.10
CA ARG A 79 -1.77 11.23 -8.51
C ARG A 79 -1.19 12.32 -9.42
N GLU A 80 -1.33 13.58 -9.02
CA GLU A 80 -0.84 14.73 -9.79
C GLU A 80 0.68 14.92 -9.70
N SER A 81 1.34 14.27 -8.73
CA SER A 81 2.78 14.42 -8.52
C SER A 81 3.60 13.90 -9.71
N PRO A 82 4.53 14.71 -10.26
CA PRO A 82 5.40 14.29 -11.35
C PRO A 82 6.35 13.16 -10.93
N LYS A 83 6.61 13.00 -9.62
CA LYS A 83 7.43 11.91 -9.09
C LYS A 83 6.73 10.56 -9.26
N THR A 84 5.43 10.48 -9.00
CA THR A 84 4.62 9.28 -9.21
C THR A 84 4.72 8.80 -10.66
N GLN A 85 4.54 9.73 -11.60
CA GLN A 85 4.63 9.45 -13.03
C GLN A 85 6.05 9.07 -13.46
N SER A 86 7.07 9.83 -13.02
CA SER A 86 8.47 9.57 -13.34
C SER A 86 8.97 8.22 -12.79
N ALA A 87 8.48 7.85 -11.62
CA ALA A 87 8.76 6.59 -10.97
C ALA A 87 7.94 5.42 -11.55
N LYS A 88 6.98 5.69 -12.44
CA LYS A 88 6.06 4.68 -13.01
C LYS A 88 5.36 3.87 -11.92
N ALA A 89 4.93 4.54 -10.85
CA ALA A 89 4.15 3.89 -9.81
C ALA A 89 2.89 3.29 -10.44
N LYS A 90 2.55 2.06 -10.05
CA LYS A 90 1.35 1.38 -10.52
C LYS A 90 0.18 1.68 -9.61
N PHE A 91 0.44 1.79 -8.31
CA PHE A 91 -0.54 2.09 -7.30
C PHE A 91 -0.20 3.39 -6.58
N ILE A 92 -1.22 4.07 -6.08
CA ILE A 92 -1.10 5.16 -5.12
C ILE A 92 -1.98 4.84 -3.91
N LEU A 93 -1.52 5.20 -2.72
CA LEU A 93 -2.24 4.98 -1.47
C LEU A 93 -2.08 6.19 -0.57
N ALA A 94 -3.19 6.74 -0.09
CA ALA A 94 -3.24 7.74 0.95
C ALA A 94 -4.01 7.20 2.17
N THR A 95 -3.52 7.48 3.37
CA THR A 95 -4.25 7.14 4.60
C THR A 95 -3.94 8.11 5.73
N ASP A 96 -4.91 8.32 6.59
CA ASP A 96 -4.80 9.07 7.84
C ASP A 96 -4.89 8.17 9.07
N GLY A 97 -4.98 6.85 8.88
CA GLY A 97 -5.13 5.84 9.94
C GLY A 97 -6.57 5.60 10.38
N GLU A 98 -7.52 6.41 9.93
CA GLU A 98 -8.96 6.17 10.09
C GLU A 98 -9.57 5.72 8.76
N THR A 99 -9.16 6.35 7.67
CA THR A 99 -9.58 6.06 6.30
C THR A 99 -8.37 5.74 5.43
N LEU A 100 -8.59 4.89 4.43
CA LEU A 100 -7.58 4.48 3.47
C LEU A 100 -8.15 4.54 2.07
N HIS A 101 -7.55 5.38 1.23
CA HIS A 101 -7.91 5.47 -0.17
C HIS A 101 -6.73 5.04 -1.02
N ALA A 102 -7.00 4.28 -2.07
CA ALA A 102 -6.01 3.83 -3.01
C ALA A 102 -6.53 3.86 -4.44
N GLU A 103 -5.62 4.02 -5.40
CA GLU A 103 -5.94 4.00 -6.83
C GLU A 103 -4.88 3.21 -7.58
N ASP A 104 -5.33 2.36 -8.50
CA ASP A 104 -4.50 1.64 -9.45
C ASP A 104 -4.41 2.46 -10.73
N LEU A 105 -3.24 3.05 -10.95
CA LEU A 105 -2.93 3.83 -12.14
C LEU A 105 -2.83 2.95 -13.40
N THR A 106 -2.77 1.63 -13.26
CA THR A 106 -2.68 0.71 -14.39
C THR A 106 -4.03 0.18 -14.88
N GLY A 107 -4.93 -0.16 -13.97
CA GLY A 107 -6.27 -0.68 -14.25
C GLY A 107 -7.40 0.32 -14.02
N GLY A 108 -7.15 1.46 -13.36
CA GLY A 108 -8.14 2.49 -13.07
C GLY A 108 -9.11 2.15 -11.92
N GLU A 109 -8.82 1.10 -11.16
CA GLU A 109 -9.62 0.70 -10.00
C GLU A 109 -9.25 1.55 -8.77
N THR A 110 -10.22 1.82 -7.91
CA THR A 110 -10.04 2.62 -6.69
C THR A 110 -10.60 1.87 -5.50
N VAL A 111 -9.98 2.07 -4.34
CA VAL A 111 -10.41 1.54 -3.04
C VAL A 111 -10.61 2.73 -2.12
N ASP A 112 -11.74 2.76 -1.44
CA ASP A 112 -12.15 3.77 -0.47
C ASP A 112 -12.80 2.99 0.68
N CYS A 113 -12.11 2.89 1.80
CA CYS A 113 -12.55 2.11 2.95
C CYS A 113 -11.98 2.66 4.25
N ASP A 114 -12.62 2.32 5.37
CA ASP A 114 -12.03 2.53 6.69
C ASP A 114 -10.75 1.71 6.84
N TYR A 115 -9.75 2.26 7.53
CA TYR A 115 -8.47 1.60 7.76
C TYR A 115 -8.63 0.22 8.42
N VAL A 116 -9.62 0.10 9.31
CA VAL A 116 -9.94 -1.17 10.00
C VAL A 116 -10.53 -2.23 9.06
N ASP A 117 -11.13 -1.83 7.94
CA ASP A 117 -11.70 -2.73 6.95
C ASP A 117 -10.72 -3.05 5.81
N PHE A 118 -9.59 -2.34 5.75
CA PHE A 118 -8.53 -2.57 4.77
C PHE A 118 -8.09 -4.05 4.63
N PRO A 119 -8.01 -4.87 5.71
CA PRO A 119 -7.71 -6.29 5.57
C PRO A 119 -8.68 -7.07 4.67
N ASN A 120 -9.92 -6.61 4.46
CA ASN A 120 -10.86 -7.21 3.50
C ASN A 120 -10.56 -6.82 2.05
N HIS A 121 -9.81 -5.73 1.84
CA HIS A 121 -9.50 -5.13 0.54
C HIS A 121 -8.04 -5.36 0.09
N PHE A 122 -7.23 -6.08 0.87
CA PHE A 122 -5.82 -6.37 0.55
C PHE A 122 -5.62 -7.04 -0.82
N GLY A 123 -6.65 -7.74 -1.32
CA GLY A 123 -6.71 -8.37 -2.64
C GLY A 123 -6.32 -7.43 -3.78
N PHE A 124 -6.67 -6.14 -3.66
CA PHE A 124 -6.34 -5.07 -4.60
C PHE A 124 -4.82 -4.93 -4.83
N PHE A 125 -4.03 -5.16 -3.78
CA PHE A 125 -2.59 -4.98 -3.78
C PHE A 125 -1.80 -6.28 -4.02
N LEU A 126 -2.45 -7.43 -4.19
CA LEU A 126 -1.78 -8.70 -4.52
C LEU A 126 -0.83 -8.61 -5.73
N PRO A 127 -1.13 -7.83 -6.80
CA PRO A 127 -0.19 -7.63 -7.89
C PRO A 127 1.15 -7.01 -7.47
N LEU A 128 1.21 -6.26 -6.36
CA LEU A 128 2.47 -5.76 -5.78
C LEU A 128 3.39 -6.88 -5.32
N ALA A 129 2.81 -7.94 -4.74
CA ALA A 129 3.54 -9.14 -4.33
C ALA A 129 3.86 -10.08 -5.51
N GLY A 130 3.48 -9.70 -6.75
CA GLY A 130 3.60 -10.55 -7.93
C GLY A 130 2.57 -11.68 -7.98
N ILE A 131 1.49 -11.58 -7.20
CA ILE A 131 0.40 -12.55 -7.15
C ILE A 131 -0.72 -12.06 -8.06
N THR A 132 -1.10 -12.87 -9.05
CA THR A 132 -2.28 -12.60 -9.89
C THR A 132 -3.43 -13.50 -9.47
N THR A 133 -4.63 -12.92 -9.36
CA THR A 133 -5.86 -13.53 -8.82
C THR A 133 -6.30 -14.81 -9.54
N VAL A 134 -5.77 -15.08 -10.74
CA VAL A 134 -6.03 -16.29 -11.54
C VAL A 134 -5.52 -17.58 -10.85
N LYS A 135 -4.60 -17.49 -9.89
CA LYS A 135 -4.00 -18.67 -9.24
C LYS A 135 -4.68 -19.18 -7.95
N GLN A 136 -5.53 -18.39 -7.28
CA GLN A 136 -6.00 -18.76 -5.92
C GLN A 136 -7.49 -19.10 -5.77
N ILE A 137 -8.34 -18.91 -6.79
CA ILE A 137 -9.73 -19.42 -6.75
C ILE A 137 -9.79 -20.96 -6.72
N ARG A 138 -8.64 -21.66 -6.78
CA ARG A 138 -8.57 -23.12 -6.73
C ARG A 138 -8.22 -23.73 -5.37
N GLU A 139 -7.85 -22.95 -4.35
CA GLU A 139 -7.49 -23.48 -3.02
C GLU A 139 -8.39 -23.02 -1.86
N SER A 140 -9.28 -22.04 -2.05
CA SER A 140 -10.23 -21.59 -1.01
C SER A 140 -11.63 -22.21 -1.12
N SER A 141 -11.80 -23.24 -1.96
CA SER A 141 -13.09 -23.91 -2.18
C SER A 141 -13.04 -25.39 -1.78
N PHE A 142 -12.43 -25.72 -0.64
CA PHE A 142 -12.64 -27.01 0.03
C PHE A 142 -12.47 -26.83 1.54
N ASP A 143 -13.56 -26.47 2.23
CA ASP A 143 -14.02 -27.16 3.44
C ASP A 143 -15.41 -26.60 3.86
N ILE A 144 -16.50 -27.16 3.31
CA ILE A 144 -17.83 -27.30 3.94
C ILE A 144 -18.46 -28.59 3.40
#